data_AF-A0A2E3F2Z0-F1
#
_entry.id   AF-A0A2E3F2Z0-F1
#
_cell.length_a   1.000
_cell.length_b   1.000
_cell.length_c   1.000
_cell.angle_alpha   90.00
_cell.angle_beta   90.00
_cell.angle_gamma   90.00
#
_symmetry.space_group_name_H-M   'P 1'
#
loop_
_entity.id
_entity.type
_entity.pdbx_description
1 polymer ?
#
loop_
_entity_poly.entity_id
_entity_poly.type
_entity_poly.pdbx_seq_one_letter_code
_entity_poly.pdbx_strand_id
1 'polypeptide(L)'
;MKNSPNSHFKSTLAQLEKRYSCSQNDWKRLKQVGYSAICKISHTEYGGFESQTGSYLMDERSHTFKIKIDYIDQQTRAYKKLFLVPSTRE
;
A
#
# COMPACT_ATOMS: atom_id res chain seq x y z
N MET A 1 14.36 22.92 -5.45
CA MET A 1 13.97 22.13 -4.25
C MET A 1 14.05 20.66 -4.61
N LYS A 2 14.98 19.89 -4.03
CA LYS A 2 15.06 18.44 -4.27
C LYS A 2 14.07 17.76 -3.34
N ASN A 3 12.91 17.35 -3.86
CA ASN A 3 11.98 16.52 -3.11
C ASN A 3 12.67 15.18 -2.82
N SER A 4 13.06 14.94 -1.57
CA SER A 4 13.57 13.64 -1.15
C SER A 4 12.53 12.56 -1.51
N PRO A 5 12.92 11.36 -1.98
CA PRO A 5 11.98 10.30 -2.38
C PRO A 5 10.94 9.97 -1.29
N ASN A 6 11.31 10.16 -0.02
CA ASN A 6 10.42 10.02 1.13
C ASN A 6 9.22 10.98 1.12
N SER A 7 9.35 12.17 0.52
CA SER A 7 8.25 13.15 0.46
C SER A 7 7.15 12.70 -0.52
N HIS A 8 7.51 11.98 -1.58
CA HIS A 8 6.52 11.45 -2.52
C HIS A 8 5.66 10.37 -1.85
N PHE A 9 6.28 9.35 -1.22
CA PHE A 9 5.54 8.30 -0.54
C PHE A 9 4.68 8.81 0.61
N LYS A 10 5.18 9.80 1.37
CA LYS A 10 4.40 10.44 2.43
C LYS A 10 3.13 11.10 1.88
N SER A 11 3.24 11.86 0.79
CA SER A 11 2.10 12.50 0.15
C SER A 11 1.12 11.49 -0.44
N THR A 12 1.61 10.44 -1.11
CA THR A 12 0.77 9.36 -1.65
C THR A 12 0.01 8.65 -0.55
N LEU A 13 0.66 8.27 0.56
CA LEU A 13 -0.01 7.60 1.67
C LEU A 13 -1.05 8.51 2.34
N ALA A 14 -0.76 9.81 2.50
CA ALA A 14 -1.74 10.77 3.02
C ALA A 14 -2.96 10.94 2.09
N GLN A 15 -2.79 10.83 0.77
CA GLN A 15 -3.91 10.82 -0.18
C GLN A 15 -4.72 9.53 -0.07
N LEU A 16 -4.04 8.39 0.04
CA LEU A 16 -4.69 7.10 0.24
C LEU A 16 -5.46 7.08 1.56
N GLU A 17 -4.93 7.62 2.65
CA GLU A 17 -5.62 7.78 3.95
C GLU A 17 -6.95 8.52 3.84
N LYS A 18 -7.05 9.50 2.93
CA LYS A 18 -8.29 10.25 2.72
C LYS A 18 -9.30 9.50 1.85
N ARG A 19 -8.83 8.76 0.85
CA ARG A 19 -9.67 8.09 -0.16
C ARG A 19 -10.20 6.74 0.33
N TYR A 20 -9.46 6.10 1.22
CA TYR A 20 -9.65 4.71 1.59
C TYR A 20 -9.81 4.59 3.11
N SER A 21 -10.90 3.97 3.56
CA SER A 21 -11.07 3.63 4.97
C SER A 21 -10.33 2.35 5.28
N CYS A 22 -9.01 2.43 5.45
CA CYS A 22 -8.27 1.30 6.02
C CYS A 22 -8.60 1.18 7.52
N SER A 23 -8.57 -0.04 8.05
CA SER A 23 -8.73 -0.28 9.48
C SER A 23 -7.56 0.34 10.27
N GLN A 24 -7.74 0.56 11.58
CA GLN A 24 -6.61 0.98 12.44
C GLN A 24 -5.44 -0.02 12.38
N ASN A 25 -5.72 -1.31 12.20
CA ASN A 25 -4.70 -2.34 12.06
C ASN A 25 -3.89 -2.18 10.76
N ASP A 26 -4.55 -1.83 9.66
CA ASP A 26 -3.88 -1.56 8.38
C ASP A 26 -2.97 -0.34 8.47
N TRP A 27 -3.43 0.74 9.10
CA TRP A 27 -2.60 1.92 9.35
C TRP A 27 -1.43 1.63 10.27
N LYS A 28 -1.62 0.77 11.28
CA LYS A 28 -0.54 0.35 12.17
C LYS A 28 0.52 -0.45 11.39
N ARG A 29 0.09 -1.39 10.53
CA ARG A 29 1.00 -2.15 9.64
C ARG A 29 1.73 -1.24 8.67
N LEU A 30 1.04 -0.25 8.11
CA LEU A 30 1.66 0.75 7.25
C LEU A 30 2.73 1.57 7.99
N LYS A 31 2.42 2.05 9.20
CA LYS A 31 3.37 2.83 10.01
C LYS A 31 4.61 2.03 10.40
N GLN A 32 4.51 0.71 10.51
CA GLN A 32 5.66 -0.18 10.70
C GLN A 32 6.56 -0.25 9.47
N VAL A 33 6.00 -0.12 8.26
CA VAL A 33 6.76 0.03 7.02
C VAL A 33 7.22 1.48 6.92
N GLY A 34 8.33 1.80 7.59
CA GLY A 34 8.89 3.16 7.56
C GLY A 34 9.07 3.68 6.13
N TYR A 35 8.76 4.95 5.87
CA TYR A 35 8.73 5.51 4.51
C TYR A 35 10.02 5.31 3.70
N SER A 36 11.17 5.26 4.37
CA SER A 36 12.48 5.03 3.75
C SER A 36 12.69 3.58 3.28
N ALA A 37 11.85 2.65 3.71
CA ALA A 37 11.87 1.25 3.30
C ALA A 37 10.98 0.99 2.08
N ILE A 38 10.08 1.92 1.74
CA ILE A 38 9.13 1.76 0.64
C ILE A 38 9.87 1.88 -0.69
N CYS A 39 9.68 0.89 -1.56
CA CYS A 39 10.19 0.90 -2.92
C CYS A 39 9.11 1.34 -3.90
N LYS A 40 7.86 0.90 -3.69
CA LYS A 40 6.74 1.18 -4.59
C LYS A 40 5.41 1.15 -3.86
N ILE A 41 4.51 2.04 -4.27
CA ILE A 41 3.10 2.03 -3.90
C ILE A 41 2.29 1.86 -5.19
N SER A 42 1.37 0.90 -5.21
CA SER A 42 0.41 0.69 -6.29
C SER A 42 -1.00 0.72 -5.70
N HIS A 43 -1.90 1.44 -6.34
CA HIS A 43 -3.31 1.49 -5.93
C HIS A 43 -4.23 1.43 -7.14
N THR A 44 -5.45 0.99 -6.94
CA THR A 44 -6.47 0.94 -7.99
C THR A 44 -7.86 1.27 -7.43
N GLU A 45 -8.69 1.89 -8.26
CA GLU A 45 -10.11 2.09 -7.97
C GLU A 45 -10.93 0.89 -8.44
N TYR A 46 -10.60 0.37 -9.62
CA TYR A 46 -11.27 -0.75 -10.27
C TYR A 46 -10.46 -2.04 -10.10
N GLY A 47 -11.12 -3.20 -10.01
CA GLY A 47 -10.44 -4.47 -9.79
C GLY A 47 -9.65 -4.51 -8.48
N GLY A 48 -8.55 -5.28 -8.43
CA GLY A 48 -7.69 -5.34 -7.26
C GLY A 48 -6.43 -6.21 -7.43
N PHE A 49 -5.52 -6.12 -6.47
CA PHE A 49 -4.28 -6.90 -6.42
C PHE A 49 -4.49 -8.19 -5.65
N GLU A 50 -4.07 -9.33 -6.19
CA GLU A 50 -4.08 -10.61 -5.47
C GLU A 50 -2.91 -10.69 -4.47
N SER A 51 -3.14 -11.19 -3.25
CA SER A 51 -2.10 -11.26 -2.21
C SER A 51 -0.98 -12.27 -2.50
N GLN A 52 -1.26 -13.36 -3.21
CA GLN A 52 -0.29 -14.41 -3.48
C GLN A 52 0.77 -13.95 -4.48
N THR A 53 0.32 -13.42 -5.62
CA THR A 53 1.21 -13.02 -6.71
C THR A 53 1.56 -11.53 -6.65
N GLY A 54 0.62 -10.70 -6.18
CA GLY A 54 0.66 -9.25 -6.30
C GLY A 54 0.28 -8.74 -7.68
N SER A 55 -0.35 -9.59 -8.51
CA SER A 55 -0.87 -9.28 -9.84
C SER A 55 -2.17 -8.50 -9.75
N TYR A 56 -2.40 -7.61 -10.71
CA TYR A 56 -3.68 -6.91 -10.86
C TYR A 56 -4.69 -7.81 -11.56
N LEU A 57 -5.90 -7.87 -11.00
CA LEU A 57 -7.07 -8.52 -11.55
C LEU A 57 -8.13 -7.47 -11.82
N MET A 58 -8.72 -7.50 -13.01
CA MET A 58 -9.78 -6.56 -13.40
C MET A 58 -11.08 -6.82 -12.63
N ASP A 59 -11.42 -8.09 -12.41
CA ASP A 59 -12.58 -8.46 -11.60
C ASP A 59 -12.24 -8.36 -10.12
N GLU A 60 -13.00 -7.56 -9.39
CA GLU A 60 -12.87 -7.46 -7.94
C GLU A 60 -13.38 -8.77 -7.32
N ARG A 61 -12.47 -9.48 -6.64
CA ARG A 61 -12.77 -10.72 -5.92
C ARG A 61 -12.58 -10.49 -4.43
N SER A 62 -13.22 -11.31 -3.60
CA SER A 62 -13.14 -11.23 -2.13
C SER A 62 -11.71 -11.32 -1.56
N HIS A 63 -10.73 -11.78 -2.35
CA HIS A 63 -9.33 -11.91 -1.97
C HIS A 63 -8.41 -10.87 -2.63
N THR A 64 -8.98 -9.83 -3.24
CA THR A 64 -8.21 -8.76 -3.89
C THR A 64 -8.11 -7.53 -3.00
N PHE A 65 -7.02 -6.79 -3.17
CA PHE A 65 -6.63 -5.66 -2.33
C PHE A 65 -6.51 -4.42 -3.19
N LYS A 66 -6.95 -3.26 -2.71
CA LYS A 66 -6.91 -2.01 -3.50
C LYS A 66 -5.56 -1.32 -3.47
N ILE A 67 -4.75 -1.58 -2.42
CA ILE A 67 -3.44 -0.96 -2.23
C ILE A 67 -2.41 -2.07 -2.02
N LYS A 68 -1.29 -1.96 -2.75
CA LYS A 68 -0.10 -2.81 -2.63
C LYS A 68 1.11 -1.93 -2.39
N ILE A 69 1.93 -2.31 -1.40
CA ILE A 69 3.15 -1.60 -1.03
C ILE A 69 4.29 -2.60 -1.05
N ASP A 70 5.25 -2.39 -1.94
CA ASP A 70 6.49 -3.16 -2.00
C ASP A 70 7.56 -2.42 -1.18
N TYR A 71 8.19 -3.11 -0.24
CA TYR A 71 9.17 -2.52 0.68
C TYR A 71 10.31 -3.50 1.02
N ILE A 72 11.45 -2.95 1.46
CA ILE A 72 12.57 -3.74 1.98
C ILE A 72 12.45 -3.77 3.50
N ASP A 73 12.23 -4.95 4.07
CA ASP A 73 12.20 -5.14 5.51
C ASP A 73 13.57 -4.80 6.12
N GLN A 74 13.62 -3.84 7.04
CA GLN A 74 14.89 -3.33 7.53
C GLN A 74 15.66 -4.33 8.40
N GLN A 75 14.96 -5.29 9.02
CA GLN A 75 15.58 -6.30 9.88
C GLN A 75 16.14 -7.46 9.05
N THR A 76 15.35 -7.96 8.11
CA THR A 76 15.67 -9.15 7.31
C THR A 76 16.32 -8.82 5.97
N ARG A 77 16.30 -7.53 5.57
CA ARG A 77 16.72 -7.03 4.25
C ARG A 77 15.98 -7.67 3.07
N ALA A 78 14.90 -8.40 3.35
CA ALA A 78 14.09 -9.09 2.35
C ALA A 78 13.07 -8.15 1.70
N TYR A 79 12.80 -8.38 0.42
CA TYR A 79 11.68 -7.73 -0.27
C TYR A 79 10.35 -8.32 0.22
N LYS A 80 9.46 -7.45 0.70
CA LYS A 80 8.14 -7.81 1.21
C LYS A 80 7.05 -6.97 0.54
N LYS A 81 5.84 -7.50 0.59
CA LYS A 81 4.62 -6.87 0.05
C LYS A 81 3.62 -6.72 1.18
N LEU A 82 3.08 -5.51 1.34
CA LEU A 82 1.93 -5.24 2.19
C LEU A 82 0.72 -4.97 1.30
N PHE A 83 -0.37 -5.68 1.55
CA PHE A 83 -1.63 -5.53 0.85
C PHE A 83 -2.68 -5.01 1.84
N LEU A 84 -3.40 -3.96 1.45
CA LEU A 84 -4.44 -3.36 2.29
C LEU A 84 -5.79 -3.49 1.57
N VAL A 85 -6.83 -3.89 2.32
CA VAL A 85 -8.23 -3.87 1.89
C VAL A 85 -8.88 -2.66 2.52
N PRO A 86 -8.80 -1.49 1.89
CA PRO A 86 -9.62 -0.40 2.33
C PRO A 86 -11.06 -0.58 1.86
N SER A 87 -12.01 -0.40 2.76
CA SER A 87 -13.36 -0.05 2.34
C SER A 87 -13.28 1.32 1.65
N THR A 88 -13.79 1.45 0.42
CA THR A 88 -14.02 2.79 -0.15
C THR A 88 -15.01 3.51 0.76
N ARG A 89 -14.65 4.73 1.20
CA ARG A 89 -15.66 5.63 1.78
C ARG A 89 -16.63 5.96 0.65
N GLU A 90 -17.89 5.57 0.79
CA GLU A 90 -18.98 6.08 -0.04
C GLU A 90 -19.07 7.61 0.09
#